data_AF-A0A0D8Y475-F1
#
_entry.id   AF-A0A0D8Y475-F1
#
_cell.length_a   1.000
_cell.length_b   1.000
_cell.length_c   1.000
_cell.angle_alpha   90.00
_cell.angle_beta   90.00
_cell.angle_gamma   90.00
#
_symmetry.space_group_name_H-M   'P 1'
#
loop_
_entity.id
_entity.type
_entity.pdbx_description
1 polymer ?
#
loop_
_entity_poly.entity_id
_entity_poly.type
_entity_poly.pdbx_seq_one_letter_code
_entity_poly.pdbx_strand_id
1 'polypeptide(L)'
;MDKYMISEEEEVIDAEPPFDECMKAGVKVMNLQKNTKFAKIIAYVNNLFEDDAVRRVIFRGVGEAAEKCVSCVEVFKRKRQDELYQWNAITVAKRITYWDPMVEGMNRLKVILDTPVIFIMLSRDPYPSELQCMSMQSSSSSASSEFKRPMNNYGNKKKPQNTSSKWSRPSKYAKEAEKAEHCKIFKQLEKL
;
A
#
# COMPACT_ATOMS: atom_id res chain seq x y z
N MET A 1 9.08 29.65 -14.41
CA MET A 1 7.93 29.58 -13.46
C MET A 1 8.12 30.57 -12.31
N ASP A 2 9.15 31.41 -12.35
CA ASP A 2 9.73 32.16 -11.22
C ASP A 2 9.02 33.49 -10.95
N LYS A 3 7.84 33.69 -11.55
CA LYS A 3 7.04 34.94 -11.45
C LYS A 3 5.74 34.74 -10.68
N TYR A 4 5.53 33.55 -10.11
CA TYR A 4 4.33 33.20 -9.37
C TYR A 4 4.71 32.61 -8.02
N MET A 5 4.01 33.01 -6.97
CA MET A 5 4.12 32.46 -5.63
C MET A 5 2.89 31.58 -5.36
N ILE A 6 3.07 30.43 -4.73
CA ILE A 6 1.93 29.61 -4.28
C ILE A 6 1.21 30.38 -3.18
N SER A 7 -0.08 30.64 -3.39
CA SER A 7 -0.95 31.31 -2.43
C SER A 7 -1.23 30.40 -1.23
N GLU A 8 -1.55 30.98 -0.07
CA GLU A 8 -1.97 30.22 1.12
C GLU A 8 -3.39 29.63 0.96
N GLU A 9 -4.15 30.09 -0.03
CA GLU A 9 -5.47 29.59 -0.36
C GLU A 9 -5.40 28.21 -1.06
N GLU A 10 -5.88 27.19 -0.35
CA GLU A 10 -6.01 25.83 -0.84
C GLU A 10 -7.44 25.31 -0.61
N GLU A 11 -8.07 24.81 -1.68
CA GLU A 11 -9.34 24.08 -1.57
C GLU A 11 -9.10 22.59 -1.81
N VAL A 12 -9.53 21.75 -0.87
CA VAL A 12 -9.46 20.29 -1.00
C VAL A 12 -10.87 19.74 -1.17
N ILE A 13 -11.17 19.23 -2.35
CA ILE A 13 -12.39 18.49 -2.64
C ILE A 13 -12.08 17.02 -2.43
N ASP A 14 -12.59 16.45 -1.34
CA ASP A 14 -12.36 15.05 -1.02
C ASP A 14 -13.23 14.12 -1.90
N ALA A 15 -12.72 12.92 -2.16
CA ALA A 15 -13.47 11.86 -2.80
C ALA A 15 -14.30 11.10 -1.77
N GLU A 16 -15.57 10.87 -2.10
CA GLU A 16 -16.44 9.97 -1.36
C GLU A 16 -16.31 8.53 -1.86
N PRO A 17 -16.53 7.50 -1.01
CA PRO A 17 -16.52 6.12 -1.45
C PRO A 17 -17.61 5.91 -2.52
N PRO A 18 -17.31 5.32 -3.68
CA PRO A 18 -18.28 5.14 -4.78
C PRO A 18 -18.99 3.77 -4.68
N PHE A 19 -19.46 3.41 -3.48
CA PHE A 19 -20.29 2.22 -3.25
C PHE A 19 -21.78 2.60 -3.20
N ASP A 20 -22.69 1.63 -3.08
CA ASP A 20 -24.10 1.96 -2.85
C ASP A 20 -24.36 2.41 -1.41
N GLU A 21 -25.33 3.31 -1.22
CA GLU A 21 -25.68 3.87 0.09
C GLU A 21 -26.15 2.80 1.08
N CYS A 22 -26.90 1.80 0.60
CA CYS A 22 -27.31 0.65 1.40
C CYS A 22 -26.11 -0.17 1.92
N MET A 23 -24.95 -0.05 1.26
CA MET A 23 -23.73 -0.77 1.61
C MET A 23 -22.80 0.04 2.51
N LYS A 24 -22.84 1.37 2.42
CA LYS A 24 -22.01 2.29 3.23
C LYS A 24 -22.65 2.70 4.55
N ALA A 25 -23.98 2.64 4.66
CA ALA A 25 -24.68 3.11 5.85
C ALA A 25 -24.15 2.44 7.13
N GLY A 26 -23.68 3.26 8.08
CA GLY A 26 -23.12 2.78 9.35
C GLY A 26 -21.77 2.08 9.27
N VAL A 27 -21.13 2.01 8.09
CA VAL A 27 -19.84 1.33 7.91
C VAL A 27 -18.69 2.23 8.33
N LYS A 28 -17.77 1.69 9.14
CA LYS A 28 -16.57 2.42 9.57
C LYS A 28 -15.61 2.61 8.40
N VAL A 29 -15.21 3.86 8.15
CA VAL A 29 -14.14 4.21 7.19
C VAL A 29 -12.82 4.37 7.92
N MET A 30 -11.82 3.60 7.52
CA MET A 30 -10.45 3.62 8.01
C MET A 30 -9.59 4.45 7.05
N ASN A 31 -9.20 5.64 7.49
CA ASN A 31 -8.34 6.53 6.71
C ASN A 31 -6.86 6.19 6.92
N LEU A 32 -6.17 5.84 5.83
CA LEU A 32 -4.73 5.61 5.82
C LEU A 32 -4.02 6.81 5.21
N GLN A 33 -3.06 7.32 5.97
CA GLN A 33 -2.13 8.37 5.59
C GLN A 33 -0.71 7.80 5.48
N LYS A 34 0.21 8.58 4.89
CA LYS A 34 1.61 8.21 4.71
C LYS A 34 2.30 7.78 6.02
N ASN A 35 1.98 8.42 7.14
CA ASN A 35 2.56 8.14 8.46
C ASN A 35 1.70 7.20 9.34
N THR A 36 0.58 6.69 8.84
CA THR A 36 -0.26 5.75 9.60
C THR A 36 0.49 4.45 9.87
N LYS A 37 0.47 4.02 11.14
CA LYS A 37 1.10 2.77 11.61
C LYS A 37 0.17 1.59 11.30
N PHE A 38 0.63 0.65 10.48
CA PHE A 38 -0.13 -0.55 10.11
C PHE A 38 -0.68 -1.33 11.30
N ALA A 39 0.16 -1.59 12.29
CA ALA A 39 -0.22 -2.37 13.46
C ALA A 39 -1.44 -1.78 14.19
N LYS A 40 -1.55 -0.44 14.23
CA LYS A 40 -2.67 0.24 14.89
C LYS A 40 -3.97 0.04 14.11
N ILE A 41 -3.94 0.20 12.79
CA ILE A 41 -5.13 0.01 11.94
C ILE A 41 -5.58 -1.45 11.99
N ILE A 42 -4.65 -2.38 11.82
CA ILE A 42 -4.98 -3.82 11.84
C ILE A 42 -5.54 -4.24 13.20
N ALA A 43 -4.92 -3.81 14.31
CA ALA A 43 -5.44 -4.10 15.64
C ALA A 43 -6.83 -3.51 15.86
N TYR A 44 -7.06 -2.26 15.45
CA TYR A 44 -8.37 -1.63 15.56
C TYR A 44 -9.43 -2.36 14.75
N VAL A 45 -9.15 -2.69 13.48
CA VAL A 45 -10.12 -3.39 12.63
C VAL A 45 -10.35 -4.82 13.12
N ASN A 46 -9.33 -5.50 13.64
CA ASN A 46 -9.50 -6.81 14.28
C ASN A 46 -10.48 -6.74 15.44
N ASN A 47 -10.28 -5.81 16.38
CA ASN A 47 -11.18 -5.61 17.52
C ASN A 47 -12.58 -5.20 17.07
N LEU A 48 -12.68 -4.36 16.03
CA LEU A 48 -13.97 -3.97 15.45
C LEU A 48 -14.73 -5.19 14.91
N PHE A 49 -14.03 -6.13 14.28
CA PHE A 49 -14.59 -7.38 13.79
C PHE A 49 -14.61 -8.48 14.87
N GLU A 50 -14.35 -8.21 16.15
CA GLU A 50 -14.72 -9.17 17.21
C GLU A 50 -16.23 -9.11 17.49
N ASP A 51 -16.86 -7.97 17.22
CA ASP A 51 -18.30 -7.82 17.23
C ASP A 51 -18.92 -8.39 15.95
N ASP A 52 -19.79 -9.40 16.10
CA ASP A 52 -20.49 -10.04 14.99
C ASP A 52 -21.52 -9.14 14.29
N ALA A 53 -21.95 -8.06 14.96
CA ALA A 53 -22.79 -7.04 14.35
C ALA A 53 -22.05 -6.24 13.27
N VAL A 54 -20.72 -6.14 13.37
CA VAL A 54 -19.93 -5.46 12.35
C VAL A 54 -19.65 -6.40 11.18
N ARG A 55 -20.43 -6.21 10.11
CA ARG A 55 -20.30 -7.01 8.89
C ARG A 55 -19.28 -6.45 7.90
N ARG A 56 -18.96 -5.15 7.97
CA ARG A 56 -18.22 -4.43 6.92
C ARG A 56 -17.27 -3.36 7.47
N VAL A 57 -16.24 -3.06 6.69
CA VAL A 57 -15.34 -1.91 6.88
C VAL A 57 -14.84 -1.41 5.53
N ILE A 58 -14.60 -0.10 5.44
CA ILE A 58 -13.99 0.52 4.26
C ILE A 58 -12.59 1.00 4.63
N PHE A 59 -11.60 0.64 3.83
CA PHE A 59 -10.26 1.22 3.88
C PHE A 59 -10.14 2.29 2.80
N ARG A 60 -9.60 3.44 3.17
CA ARG A 60 -9.36 4.58 2.26
C ARG A 60 -7.88 4.94 2.27
N GLY A 61 -7.27 4.97 1.09
CA GLY A 61 -5.90 5.43 0.88
C GLY A 61 -5.84 6.54 -0.16
N VAL A 62 -5.16 7.65 0.16
CA VAL A 62 -5.04 8.83 -0.70
C VAL A 62 -3.61 8.99 -1.17
N GLY A 63 -3.41 9.20 -2.48
CA GLY A 63 -2.11 9.45 -3.09
C GLY A 63 -1.09 8.38 -2.71
N GLU A 64 0.03 8.79 -2.10
CA GLU A 64 1.10 7.90 -1.64
C GLU A 64 0.64 6.85 -0.60
N ALA A 65 -0.50 7.06 0.06
CA ALA A 65 -1.05 6.08 1.00
C ALA A 65 -1.87 4.97 0.32
N ALA A 66 -2.07 5.00 -1.00
CA ALA A 66 -2.83 3.98 -1.73
C ALA A 66 -2.15 2.59 -1.66
N GLU A 67 -0.85 2.52 -1.92
CA GLU A 67 -0.06 1.27 -1.81
C GLU A 67 -0.11 0.70 -0.38
N LYS A 68 -0.03 1.61 0.60
CA LYS A 68 -0.16 1.31 2.01
C LYS A 68 -1.54 0.72 2.34
N CYS A 69 -2.61 1.32 1.80
CA CYS A 69 -3.98 0.84 1.97
C CYS A 69 -4.15 -0.60 1.49
N VAL A 70 -3.69 -0.90 0.26
CA VAL A 70 -3.73 -2.27 -0.29
C VAL A 70 -2.95 -3.23 0.62
N SER A 71 -1.72 -2.89 0.99
CA SER A 71 -0.89 -3.72 1.86
C SER A 71 -1.53 -3.99 3.22
N CYS A 72 -2.18 -2.99 3.82
CA CYS A 72 -2.89 -3.12 5.09
C CYS A 72 -4.05 -4.11 5.00
N VAL A 73 -4.84 -4.01 3.94
CA VAL A 73 -5.97 -4.92 3.65
C VAL A 73 -5.47 -6.35 3.50
N GLU A 74 -4.42 -6.57 2.71
CA GLU A 74 -3.88 -7.92 2.51
C GLU A 74 -3.34 -8.55 3.79
N VAL A 75 -2.67 -7.77 4.65
CA VAL A 75 -2.21 -8.26 5.95
C VAL A 75 -3.39 -8.56 6.88
N PHE A 76 -4.44 -7.75 6.87
CA PHE A 76 -5.65 -8.01 7.64
C PHE A 76 -6.33 -9.32 7.20
N LYS A 77 -6.54 -9.51 5.90
CA LYS A 77 -7.14 -10.74 5.35
C LYS A 77 -6.36 -12.00 5.77
N ARG A 78 -5.03 -11.98 5.68
CA ARG A 78 -4.18 -13.13 6.07
C ARG A 78 -4.28 -13.53 7.54
N LYS A 79 -4.66 -12.59 8.42
CA LYS A 79 -4.81 -12.87 9.86
C LYS A 79 -6.17 -13.46 10.21
N ARG A 80 -7.14 -13.38 9.29
CA ARG A 80 -8.48 -13.94 9.47
C ARG A 80 -8.57 -15.33 8.86
N GLN A 81 -9.39 -16.17 9.48
CA GLN A 81 -9.73 -17.50 8.98
C GLN A 81 -11.05 -17.48 8.18
N ASP A 82 -11.89 -16.47 8.43
CA ASP A 82 -13.18 -16.30 7.76
C ASP A 82 -13.02 -15.91 6.30
N GLU A 83 -14.01 -16.30 5.50
CA GLU A 83 -14.14 -15.78 4.14
C GLU A 83 -14.52 -14.29 4.17
N LEU A 84 -13.81 -13.50 3.36
CA LEU A 84 -14.06 -12.07 3.20
C LEU A 84 -14.32 -11.75 1.73
N TYR A 85 -15.34 -10.94 1.49
CA TYR A 85 -15.70 -10.39 0.20
C TYR A 85 -15.18 -8.97 0.08
N GLN A 86 -14.38 -8.72 -0.95
CA GLN A 86 -13.70 -7.46 -1.19
C GLN A 86 -14.34 -6.75 -2.39
N TRP A 87 -14.57 -5.44 -2.26
CA TRP A 87 -14.96 -4.56 -3.37
C TRP A 87 -13.98 -3.39 -3.46
N ASN A 88 -13.25 -3.31 -4.57
CA ASN A 88 -12.30 -2.22 -4.84
C ASN A 88 -12.93 -1.15 -5.71
N ALA A 89 -12.66 0.11 -5.38
CA ALA A 89 -12.98 1.24 -6.24
C ALA A 89 -11.87 2.30 -6.19
N ILE A 90 -11.66 2.98 -7.31
CA ILE A 90 -10.68 4.05 -7.45
C ILE A 90 -11.42 5.31 -7.89
N THR A 91 -11.10 6.42 -7.23
CA THR A 91 -11.66 7.75 -7.48
C THR A 91 -10.55 8.79 -7.42
N VAL A 92 -10.91 10.06 -7.56
CA VAL A 92 -9.98 11.18 -7.54
C VAL A 92 -10.48 12.23 -6.56
N ALA A 93 -9.63 12.62 -5.62
CA ALA A 93 -9.79 13.84 -4.81
C ALA A 93 -9.08 14.99 -5.52
N LYS A 94 -9.62 16.20 -5.48
CA LYS A 94 -9.04 17.37 -6.15
C LYS A 94 -8.45 18.32 -5.13
N ARG A 95 -7.20 18.72 -5.36
CA ARG A 95 -6.52 19.77 -4.62
C ARG A 95 -6.37 20.97 -5.53
N ILE A 96 -7.01 22.07 -5.17
CA ILE A 96 -6.97 23.31 -5.93
C ILE A 96 -6.02 24.26 -5.20
N THR A 97 -4.97 24.68 -5.89
CA THR A 97 -4.00 25.66 -5.38
C THR A 97 -4.03 26.89 -6.26
N TYR A 98 -4.04 28.06 -5.64
CA TYR A 98 -3.95 29.32 -6.37
C TYR A 98 -2.52 29.83 -6.35
N TRP A 99 -2.08 30.43 -7.46
CA TRP A 99 -0.74 30.97 -7.60
C TRP A 99 -0.84 32.45 -7.93
N ASP A 100 -0.32 33.28 -7.03
CA ASP A 100 -0.40 34.73 -7.10
C ASP A 100 0.77 35.28 -7.93
N PRO A 101 0.51 36.22 -8.86
CA PRO A 101 1.55 36.81 -9.66
C PRO A 101 2.43 37.76 -8.83
N MET A 102 3.74 37.67 -9.01
CA MET A 102 4.70 38.59 -8.39
C MET A 102 4.88 39.89 -9.19
N VAL A 103 4.35 39.93 -10.42
CA VAL A 103 4.48 41.07 -11.33
C VAL A 103 3.08 41.66 -11.58
N GLU A 104 2.96 42.97 -11.41
CA GLU A 104 1.71 43.69 -11.68
C GLU A 104 1.26 43.52 -13.14
N GLY A 105 -0.04 43.32 -13.35
CA GLY A 105 -0.65 43.10 -14.67
C GLY A 105 -0.74 41.63 -15.12
N MET A 106 -0.27 40.67 -14.32
CA MET A 106 -0.50 39.24 -14.56
C MET A 106 -1.76 38.74 -13.82
N ASN A 107 -2.36 37.67 -14.36
CA ASN A 107 -3.55 37.06 -13.78
C ASN A 107 -3.18 35.99 -12.75
N ARG A 108 -4.00 35.85 -11.70
CA ARG A 108 -3.91 34.74 -10.76
C ARG A 108 -4.15 33.40 -11.47
N LEU A 109 -3.32 32.40 -11.19
CA LEU A 109 -3.47 31.06 -11.77
C LEU A 109 -4.20 30.14 -10.79
N LYS A 110 -5.13 29.33 -11.32
CA LYS A 110 -5.79 28.25 -10.60
C LYS A 110 -5.22 26.92 -11.08
N VAL A 111 -4.53 26.19 -10.21
CA VAL A 111 -3.92 24.89 -10.51
C VAL A 111 -4.71 23.80 -9.80
N ILE A 112 -5.26 22.86 -10.56
CA ILE A 112 -6.02 21.71 -10.05
C ILE A 112 -5.14 20.47 -10.13
N LEU A 113 -4.91 19.85 -8.99
CA LEU A 113 -4.13 18.63 -8.82
C LEU A 113 -5.07 17.48 -8.47
N ASP A 114 -5.15 16.51 -9.36
CA ASP A 114 -5.94 15.30 -9.17
C ASP A 114 -5.12 14.28 -8.38
N THR A 115 -5.61 13.89 -7.20
CA THR A 115 -4.98 12.92 -6.31
C THR A 115 -5.77 11.62 -6.33
N PRO A 116 -5.17 10.47 -6.70
CA PRO A 116 -5.88 9.20 -6.73
C PRO A 116 -6.26 8.76 -5.33
N VAL A 117 -7.47 8.26 -5.17
CA VAL A 117 -8.00 7.70 -3.92
C VAL A 117 -8.49 6.29 -4.18
N ILE A 118 -7.98 5.34 -3.41
CA ILE A 118 -8.46 3.95 -3.42
C ILE A 118 -9.37 3.71 -2.23
N PHE A 119 -10.50 3.08 -2.51
CA PHE A 119 -11.44 2.56 -1.54
C PHE A 119 -11.48 1.04 -1.65
N ILE A 120 -11.39 0.37 -0.50
CA ILE A 120 -11.51 -1.09 -0.42
C ILE A 120 -12.52 -1.42 0.66
N MET A 121 -13.70 -1.90 0.27
CA MET A 121 -14.68 -2.43 1.21
C MET A 121 -14.42 -3.92 1.44
N LEU A 122 -14.34 -4.33 2.70
CA LEU A 122 -14.37 -5.74 3.09
C LEU A 122 -15.70 -6.04 3.77
N SER A 123 -16.29 -7.17 3.43
CA SER A 123 -17.56 -7.66 3.96
C SER A 123 -17.41 -9.13 4.37
N ARG A 124 -18.07 -9.51 5.46
CA ARG A 124 -18.24 -10.93 5.85
C ARG A 124 -19.32 -11.63 5.01
N ASP A 125 -20.25 -10.85 4.48
CA ASP A 125 -21.36 -11.34 3.67
C ASP A 125 -21.10 -11.09 2.18
N PRO A 126 -21.55 -12.00 1.29
CA PRO A 126 -21.42 -11.82 -0.14
C PRO A 126 -22.17 -10.57 -0.59
N TYR A 127 -21.64 -9.91 -1.63
CA TYR A 127 -22.31 -8.77 -2.24
C TYR A 127 -23.53 -9.24 -3.06
N PRO A 128 -24.66 -8.51 -3.01
CA PRO A 128 -25.86 -8.82 -3.79
C PRO A 128 -25.56 -8.92 -5.28
N SER A 129 -26.23 -9.84 -5.97
CA SER A 129 -26.05 -10.09 -7.41
C SER A 129 -26.20 -8.85 -8.27
N GLU A 130 -27.07 -7.92 -7.86
CA GLU A 130 -27.37 -6.69 -8.60
C GLU A 130 -26.20 -5.70 -8.58
N LEU A 131 -25.34 -5.81 -7.56
CA LEU A 131 -24.19 -4.92 -7.35
C LEU A 131 -22.87 -5.56 -7.79
N GLN A 132 -22.89 -6.83 -8.20
CA GLN A 132 -21.68 -7.55 -8.56
C GLN A 132 -21.01 -6.92 -9.78
N CYS A 133 -19.71 -6.64 -9.64
CA CYS A 133 -18.90 -6.09 -10.72
C CYS A 133 -17.50 -6.72 -10.74
N MET A 134 -16.76 -6.50 -11.83
CA MET A 134 -15.41 -7.07 -12.05
C MET A 134 -14.38 -6.72 -10.97
N SER A 135 -14.62 -5.67 -10.16
CA SER A 135 -13.72 -5.29 -9.06
C SER A 135 -14.02 -5.99 -7.73
N MET A 136 -15.01 -6.88 -7.68
CA MET A 136 -15.35 -7.68 -6.51
C MET A 136 -14.62 -9.03 -6.51
N GLN A 137 -14.13 -9.46 -5.35
CA GLN A 137 -13.37 -10.70 -5.17
C GLN A 137 -13.76 -11.36 -3.84
N SER A 138 -13.63 -12.68 -3.75
CA SER A 138 -13.75 -13.41 -2.47
C SER A 138 -12.40 -14.00 -2.08
N SER A 139 -12.15 -14.17 -0.79
CA SER A 139 -10.94 -14.86 -0.34
C SER A 139 -10.94 -16.36 -0.64
N SER A 140 -12.12 -16.96 -0.90
CA SER A 140 -12.28 -18.37 -1.26
C SER A 140 -12.14 -18.65 -2.76
N SER A 141 -12.33 -17.64 -3.61
CA SER A 141 -12.10 -17.75 -5.06
C SER A 141 -10.61 -17.81 -5.35
N SER A 142 -10.01 -18.94 -4.99
CA SER A 142 -8.77 -19.42 -5.54
C SER A 142 -8.99 -19.64 -7.04
N ALA A 143 -8.82 -18.60 -7.85
CA ALA A 143 -8.22 -18.80 -9.15
C ALA A 143 -6.86 -19.45 -8.85
N SER A 144 -6.82 -20.76 -9.03
CA SER A 144 -5.68 -21.64 -8.83
C SER A 144 -4.54 -21.24 -9.77
N SER A 145 -3.87 -20.12 -9.50
CA SER A 145 -2.44 -20.04 -9.77
C SER A 145 -1.77 -20.66 -8.56
N GLU A 146 -1.66 -21.98 -8.59
CA GLU A 146 -0.77 -22.73 -7.73
C GLU A 146 0.66 -22.23 -7.97
N PHE A 147 1.06 -21.11 -7.37
CA PHE A 147 2.44 -20.95 -6.97
C PHE A 147 2.67 -21.94 -5.82
N LYS A 148 2.89 -23.20 -6.20
CA LYS A 148 3.39 -24.23 -5.31
C LYS A 148 4.70 -23.70 -4.74
N ARG A 149 4.64 -23.09 -3.55
CA ARG A 149 5.82 -23.01 -2.70
C ARG A 149 6.20 -24.46 -2.45
N PRO A 150 7.37 -24.95 -2.90
CA PRO A 150 7.75 -26.32 -2.61
C PRO A 150 7.79 -26.44 -1.09
N MET A 151 6.87 -27.23 -0.56
CA MET A 151 6.92 -27.71 0.81
C MET A 151 8.18 -28.57 0.87
N ASN A 152 9.30 -27.98 1.30
CA ASN A 152 10.50 -28.75 1.61
C ASN A 152 10.17 -29.58 2.84
N ASN A 153 9.67 -30.79 2.57
CA ASN A 153 9.64 -31.88 3.51
C ASN A 153 11.09 -32.07 3.97
N TYR A 154 11.39 -31.75 5.23
CA TYR A 154 12.67 -32.04 5.87
C TYR A 154 12.79 -33.55 6.11
N GLY A 155 12.88 -34.29 5.00
CA GLY A 155 13.45 -35.62 4.95
C GLY A 155 14.94 -35.48 4.75
N ASN A 156 15.71 -35.99 5.71
CA ASN A 156 17.16 -36.11 5.72
C ASN A 156 17.72 -36.57 4.36
N LYS A 157 18.17 -35.64 3.50
CA LYS A 157 19.06 -35.94 2.37
C LYS A 157 20.10 -34.85 2.22
N LYS A 158 21.36 -35.23 2.49
CA LYS A 158 22.57 -34.43 2.28
C LYS A 158 22.56 -33.83 0.87
N LYS A 159 22.58 -32.50 0.75
CA LYS A 159 22.82 -31.79 -0.51
C LYS A 159 24.30 -31.46 -0.66
N PRO A 160 24.90 -31.64 -1.85
CA PRO A 160 26.26 -31.19 -2.12
C PRO A 160 26.30 -29.66 -2.19
N GLN A 161 27.35 -29.08 -1.59
CA GLN A 161 27.67 -27.65 -1.68
C GLN A 161 28.10 -27.31 -3.11
N ASN A 162 27.34 -26.49 -3.82
CA ASN A 162 27.86 -25.32 -4.53
C ASN A 162 26.73 -24.58 -5.26
N THR A 163 26.52 -23.31 -4.90
CA THR A 163 26.07 -22.18 -5.73
C THR A 163 25.58 -21.09 -4.77
N SER A 164 26.42 -20.07 -4.59
CA SER A 164 26.08 -18.89 -3.79
C SER A 164 24.96 -18.10 -4.48
N SER A 165 23.86 -17.87 -3.76
CA SER A 165 22.79 -17.00 -4.25
C SER A 165 23.25 -15.54 -4.21
N LYS A 166 23.05 -14.82 -5.33
CA LYS A 166 23.48 -13.43 -5.60
C LYS A 166 22.99 -12.35 -4.62
N TRP A 167 22.16 -12.72 -3.63
CA TRP A 167 21.57 -11.79 -2.66
C TRP A 167 21.87 -12.16 -1.21
N SER A 168 22.81 -13.09 -0.97
CA SER A 168 23.27 -13.41 0.37
C SER A 168 24.19 -12.31 0.90
N ARG A 169 23.84 -11.75 2.06
CA ARG A 169 24.69 -10.77 2.76
C ARG A 169 26.08 -11.40 3.00
N PRO A 170 27.18 -10.76 2.56
CA PRO A 170 28.53 -11.32 2.74
C PRO A 170 28.82 -11.56 4.22
N SER A 171 29.46 -12.70 4.53
CA SER A 171 29.87 -13.02 5.90
C SER A 171 30.86 -11.98 6.43
N LYS A 172 30.94 -11.82 7.76
CA LYS A 172 31.82 -10.84 8.40
C LYS A 172 33.29 -11.02 7.98
N TYR A 173 33.74 -12.27 7.88
CA TYR A 173 35.08 -12.62 7.41
C TYR A 173 35.32 -12.25 5.94
N ALA A 174 34.32 -12.45 5.06
CA ALA A 174 34.44 -12.06 3.66
C ALA A 174 34.59 -10.53 3.50
N LYS A 175 33.88 -9.74 4.32
CA LYS A 175 34.03 -8.28 4.34
C LYS A 175 35.38 -7.80 4.86
N GLU A 176 35.95 -8.50 5.84
CA GLU A 176 37.28 -8.17 6.39
C GLU A 176 38.40 -8.51 5.39
N ALA A 177 38.28 -9.62 4.66
CA ALA A 177 39.19 -9.98 3.57
C ALA A 177 39.14 -8.97 2.41
N GLU A 178 37.94 -8.59 1.96
CA GLU A 178 37.77 -7.60 0.87
C GLU A 178 38.37 -6.23 1.26
N LYS A 179 38.17 -5.79 2.51
CA LYS A 179 38.81 -4.57 3.03
C LYS A 179 40.34 -4.67 3.06
N ALA A 180 40.89 -5.83 3.43
CA ALA A 180 42.34 -6.04 3.46
C ALA A 180 42.93 -6.02 2.05
N GLU A 181 42.25 -6.59 1.07
CA GLU A 181 42.65 -6.52 -0.34
C GLU A 181 42.58 -5.10 -0.89
N HIS A 182 41.50 -4.38 -0.62
CA HIS A 182 41.35 -2.99 -1.07
C HIS A 182 42.44 -2.09 -0.46
N CYS A 183 42.82 -2.33 0.80
CA CYS A 183 43.91 -1.61 1.47
C CYS A 183 45.29 -1.95 0.88
N LYS A 184 45.51 -3.21 0.45
CA LYS A 184 46.75 -3.61 -0.23
C LYS A 184 46.88 -2.98 -1.61
N ILE A 185 45.80 -2.95 -2.39
CA ILE A 185 45.76 -2.32 -3.72
C ILE A 185 46.06 -0.83 -3.59
N PHE A 186 45.45 -0.15 -2.61
CA PHE A 186 45.70 1.28 -2.37
C PHE A 186 47.17 1.57 -2.06
N LYS A 187 47.82 0.74 -1.23
CA LYS A 187 49.24 0.85 -0.91
C LYS A 187 50.18 0.52 -2.09
N GLN A 188 49.73 -0.25 -3.07
CA GLN A 188 50.49 -0.50 -4.30
C GLN A 188 50.40 0.68 -5.27
N LEU A 189 49.23 1.33 -5.35
CA LEU A 189 49.04 2.54 -6.15
C LEU A 189 49.79 3.75 -5.59
N GLU A 190 49.95 3.84 -4.27
CA GLU A 190 50.67 4.93 -3.60
C GLU A 190 52.21 4.83 -3.75
N LYS A 191 52.72 3.73 -4.33
CA LYS A 191 54.14 3.50 -4.64
C LYS A 191 54.50 3.69 -6.12
N LEU A 192 53.53 4.09 -6.93
CA LEU A 192 53.72 4.54 -8.32
C LEU A 192 53.74 6.06 -8.35
#